data_AF-A0A947ACP4-F1
#
_entry.id   AF-A0A947ACP4-F1
#
_cell.length_a   1.000
_cell.length_b   1.000
_cell.length_c   1.000
_cell.angle_alpha   90.00
_cell.angle_beta   90.00
_cell.angle_gamma   90.00
#
_symmetry.space_group_name_H-M   'P 1'
#
loop_
_entity.id
_entity.type
_entity.pdbx_description
1 polymer ?
#
loop_
_entity_poly.entity_id
_entity_poly.type
_entity_poly.pdbx_seq_one_letter_code
_entity_poly.pdbx_strand_id
1 'polypeptide(L)'
;PYDQKGIKLIDGGVLNPVPIAPTFSDNTELTIAVNLGGTLESIEVTQSRQQTPTKELDTFQEKIGDFIKSFQEKIEIEVAELDLGVYDIANQAFDAMQSTIARQKLAAYPPDYTIEIARNACGTLEFDRADEMISLGYRKAKECFS
;
A
#
# COMPACT_ATOMS: atom_id res chain seq x y z
N PRO A 1 13.75 -8.96 -13.14
CA PRO A 1 15.16 -8.80 -12.73
C PRO A 1 16.02 -8.46 -13.94
N TYR A 2 17.08 -7.67 -13.76
CA TYR A 2 18.00 -7.25 -14.82
C TYR A 2 19.43 -7.70 -14.49
N ASP A 3 20.15 -8.30 -15.44
CA ASP A 3 21.53 -8.76 -15.21
C ASP A 3 22.52 -7.65 -15.60
N GLN A 4 23.30 -7.15 -14.63
CA GLN A 4 24.33 -6.15 -14.84
C GLN A 4 25.67 -6.60 -14.25
N LYS A 5 26.71 -6.72 -15.09
CA LYS A 5 28.06 -7.17 -14.69
C LYS A 5 28.06 -8.50 -13.89
N GLY A 6 27.16 -9.41 -14.22
CA GLY A 6 27.01 -10.70 -13.52
C GLY A 6 26.22 -10.65 -12.21
N ILE A 7 25.60 -9.51 -11.88
CA ILE A 7 24.76 -9.32 -10.69
C ILE A 7 23.30 -9.16 -11.14
N LYS A 8 22.39 -9.90 -10.47
CA LYS A 8 20.95 -9.73 -10.65
C LYS A 8 20.45 -8.52 -9.87
N LEU A 9 19.87 -7.56 -10.59
CA LEU A 9 19.24 -6.38 -10.04
C LEU A 9 17.72 -6.54 -10.03
N ILE A 10 17.12 -6.02 -8.99
CA ILE A 10 15.67 -5.89 -8.80
C ILE A 10 15.35 -4.42 -8.51
N ASP A 11 14.06 -4.09 -8.43
CA ASP A 11 13.62 -2.76 -8.04
C ASP A 11 14.15 -2.39 -6.64
N GLY A 12 14.68 -1.18 -6.50
CA GLY A 12 15.17 -0.65 -5.23
C GLY A 12 14.05 -0.39 -4.21
N GLY A 13 12.81 -0.16 -4.68
CA GLY A 13 11.64 0.02 -3.81
C GLY A 13 11.39 -1.16 -2.88
N VAL A 14 11.71 -2.38 -3.34
CA VAL A 14 11.60 -3.62 -2.56
C VAL A 14 12.36 -3.55 -1.24
N LEU A 15 13.49 -2.83 -1.19
CA LEU A 15 14.36 -2.73 0.00
C LEU A 15 14.37 -1.34 0.62
N ASN A 16 14.06 -0.30 -0.17
CA ASN A 16 14.12 1.09 0.25
C ASN A 16 12.99 1.90 -0.39
N PRO A 17 11.74 1.68 0.06
CA PRO A 17 10.54 2.26 -0.56
C PRO A 17 10.48 3.79 -0.51
N VAL A 18 11.17 4.40 0.47
CA VAL A 18 11.35 5.86 0.55
C VAL A 18 12.84 6.15 0.73
N PRO A 19 13.60 6.33 -0.36
CA PRO A 19 15.06 6.38 -0.32
C PRO A 19 15.58 7.75 0.11
N ILE A 20 15.65 7.99 1.42
CA ILE A 20 16.12 9.27 1.98
C ILE A 20 17.64 9.28 2.17
N ALA A 21 18.22 8.23 2.77
CA ALA A 21 19.65 8.19 3.06
C ALA A 21 20.57 8.48 1.85
N PRO A 22 20.24 8.07 0.60
CA PRO A 22 21.04 8.43 -0.57
C PRO A 22 21.11 9.93 -0.90
N THR A 23 20.18 10.75 -0.40
CA THR A 23 20.15 12.21 -0.67
C THR A 23 20.95 13.01 0.34
N PHE A 24 21.50 12.39 1.40
CA PHE A 24 22.19 13.09 2.49
C PHE A 24 23.49 13.80 2.08
N SER A 25 24.16 13.30 1.04
CA SER A 25 25.35 13.95 0.50
C SER A 25 25.02 15.02 -0.55
N ASP A 26 23.75 15.24 -0.85
CA ASP A 26 23.32 16.29 -1.77
C ASP A 26 23.27 17.65 -1.04
N ASN A 27 23.75 18.71 -1.70
CA ASN A 27 23.75 20.06 -1.13
C ASN A 27 22.38 20.72 -1.34
N THR A 28 21.33 20.10 -0.81
CA THR A 28 19.96 20.60 -0.87
C THR A 28 19.61 21.36 0.41
N GLU A 29 18.85 22.44 0.26
CA GLU A 29 18.36 23.24 1.39
C GLU A 29 17.12 22.61 2.04
N LEU A 30 16.49 21.65 1.37
CA LEU A 30 15.24 21.03 1.79
C LEU A 30 15.13 19.60 1.26
N THR A 31 14.72 18.68 2.14
CA THR A 31 14.35 17.30 1.80
C THR A 31 12.85 17.10 1.97
N ILE A 32 12.17 16.70 0.89
CA ILE A 32 10.75 16.34 0.90
C ILE A 32 10.64 14.85 0.59
N ALA A 33 10.06 14.07 1.49
CA ALA A 33 9.77 12.67 1.24
C ALA A 33 8.29 12.48 0.87
N VAL A 34 8.04 11.70 -0.18
CA VAL A 34 6.68 11.26 -0.55
C VAL A 34 6.57 9.78 -0.19
N ASN A 35 5.73 9.46 0.79
CA ASN A 35 5.50 8.10 1.27
C ASN A 35 4.17 7.57 0.73
N LEU A 36 4.23 6.58 -0.17
CA LEU A 36 3.04 5.90 -0.72
C LEU A 36 2.51 4.79 0.20
N GLY A 37 3.27 4.43 1.24
CA GLY A 37 2.92 3.41 2.24
C GLY A 37 2.21 3.98 3.47
N GLY A 38 1.43 5.05 3.31
CA GLY A 38 0.74 5.74 4.40
C GLY A 38 -0.33 4.89 5.09
N THR A 39 -0.93 5.46 6.14
CA THR A 39 -2.06 4.84 6.84
C THR A 39 -3.23 4.58 5.90
N LEU A 40 -4.04 3.56 6.20
CA LEU A 40 -5.24 3.32 5.39
C LEU A 40 -6.19 4.48 5.60
N GLU A 41 -6.61 5.11 4.51
CA GLU A 41 -7.80 5.93 4.55
C GLU A 41 -9.01 5.00 4.48
N SER A 42 -9.99 5.21 5.37
CA SER A 42 -11.28 4.58 5.22
C SER A 42 -11.87 5.10 3.91
N ILE A 43 -11.89 4.25 2.88
CA ILE A 43 -12.61 4.55 1.66
C ILE A 43 -14.07 4.58 2.08
N GLU A 44 -14.63 5.79 2.25
CA GLU A 44 -16.07 5.96 2.24
C GLU A 44 -16.53 5.54 0.85
N VAL A 45 -16.80 4.25 0.68
CA VAL A 45 -17.51 3.78 -0.49
C VAL A 45 -18.83 4.52 -0.44
N THR A 46 -19.00 5.54 -1.28
CA THR A 46 -20.29 6.20 -1.52
C THR A 46 -21.15 5.20 -2.30
N GLN A 47 -21.48 4.07 -1.68
CA GLN A 47 -22.60 3.26 -2.05
C GLN A 47 -23.80 3.93 -1.41
N SER A 48 -24.69 4.45 -2.25
CA SER A 48 -26.06 4.73 -1.88
C SER A 48 -26.72 3.44 -1.38
N ARG A 49 -26.55 3.11 -0.09
CA ARG A 49 -27.27 2.02 0.55
C ARG A 49 -27.61 2.41 1.98
N GLN A 50 -28.91 2.41 2.24
CA GLN A 50 -29.56 2.81 3.48
C GLN A 50 -29.01 2.04 4.69
N GLN A 51 -28.85 2.74 5.81
CA GLN A 51 -28.32 2.28 7.10
C GLN A 51 -29.25 1.29 7.83
N THR A 52 -28.68 0.41 8.64
CA THR A 52 -29.24 -0.07 9.93
C THR A 52 -28.11 -0.68 10.81
N PRO A 53 -28.26 -0.78 12.15
CA PRO A 53 -27.18 -0.52 13.10
C PRO A 53 -26.53 -1.76 13.76
N THR A 54 -25.27 -1.54 14.17
CA THR A 54 -24.43 -2.15 15.22
C THR A 54 -24.85 -3.45 15.95
N LYS A 55 -24.07 -4.51 15.74
CA LYS A 55 -23.63 -5.52 16.74
C LYS A 55 -22.27 -6.08 16.32
N GLU A 56 -21.20 -5.40 16.72
CA GLU A 56 -19.81 -5.81 16.47
C GLU A 56 -19.23 -6.40 17.74
N LEU A 57 -18.91 -7.71 17.71
CA LEU A 57 -17.73 -8.34 18.34
C LEU A 57 -17.86 -9.88 18.31
N ASP A 58 -19.07 -10.45 18.40
CA ASP A 58 -19.28 -11.92 18.33
C ASP A 58 -19.27 -12.46 16.88
N THR A 59 -19.64 -11.64 15.89
CA THR A 59 -19.79 -12.07 14.49
C THR A 59 -18.46 -12.21 13.76
N PHE A 60 -17.37 -11.65 14.26
CA PHE A 60 -16.07 -11.69 13.55
C PHE A 60 -15.42 -13.07 13.64
N GLN A 61 -15.53 -13.74 14.79
CA GLN A 61 -14.99 -15.09 14.98
C GLN A 61 -15.81 -16.13 14.20
N GLU A 62 -17.13 -15.99 14.14
CA GLU A 62 -18.01 -16.83 13.32
C GLU A 62 -17.72 -16.64 11.82
N LYS A 63 -17.57 -15.39 11.36
CA LYS A 63 -17.21 -15.09 9.96
C LYS A 63 -15.84 -15.64 9.56
N ILE A 64 -14.86 -15.64 10.47
CA ILE A 64 -13.55 -16.26 10.20
C ILE A 64 -13.68 -17.78 10.06
N GLY A 65 -14.46 -18.42 10.94
CA GLY A 65 -14.73 -19.86 10.87
C GLY A 65 -15.45 -20.25 9.58
N ASP A 66 -16.47 -19.49 9.19
CA ASP A 66 -17.22 -19.69 7.94
C ASP A 66 -16.36 -19.40 6.70
N PHE A 67 -15.48 -18.40 6.76
CA PHE A 67 -14.52 -18.12 5.69
C PHE A 67 -13.54 -19.28 5.50
N ILE A 68 -12.93 -19.79 6.57
CA ILE A 68 -12.01 -20.94 6.52
C ILE A 68 -12.72 -22.19 5.99
N LYS A 69 -13.96 -22.42 6.40
CA LYS A 69 -14.77 -23.57 5.96
C LYS A 69 -15.16 -23.47 4.48
N SER A 70 -15.55 -22.28 4.02
CA SER A 70 -15.82 -22.00 2.60
C SER A 70 -14.57 -22.14 1.72
N PHE A 71 -13.39 -21.85 2.28
CA PHE A 71 -12.11 -22.05 1.62
C PHE A 71 -11.79 -23.54 1.46
N GLN A 72 -12.18 -24.36 2.45
CA GLN A 72 -11.96 -25.81 2.43
C GLN A 72 -12.92 -26.55 1.48
N GLU A 73 -14.16 -26.06 1.34
CA GLU A 73 -15.17 -26.62 0.41
C GLU A 73 -14.94 -26.19 -1.06
N LYS A 74 -14.24 -25.07 -1.33
CA LYS A 74 -13.93 -24.60 -2.70
C LYS A 74 -12.68 -25.23 -3.33
N ILE A 75 -11.95 -26.08 -2.63
CA ILE A 75 -10.72 -26.74 -3.13
C ILE A 75 -11.00 -27.65 -4.34
N GLU A 76 -12.25 -28.05 -4.58
CA GLU A 76 -12.60 -28.97 -5.67
C GLU A 76 -12.89 -28.34 -7.04
N ILE A 77 -12.99 -27.00 -7.21
CA ILE A 77 -13.50 -26.44 -8.48
C ILE A 77 -12.58 -25.49 -9.28
N GLU A 78 -11.68 -24.64 -8.76
CA GLU A 78 -11.08 -23.61 -9.64
C GLU A 78 -9.59 -23.29 -9.41
N VAL A 79 -8.72 -24.07 -10.03
CA VAL A 79 -7.25 -23.90 -10.06
C VAL A 79 -6.80 -22.58 -10.70
N ALA A 80 -7.67 -21.87 -11.43
CA ALA A 80 -7.36 -20.57 -12.04
C ALA A 80 -7.68 -19.35 -11.15
N GLU A 81 -8.70 -19.46 -10.28
CA GLU A 81 -9.10 -18.38 -9.35
C GLU A 81 -8.18 -18.32 -8.12
N LEU A 82 -7.60 -19.47 -7.75
CA LEU A 82 -6.58 -19.60 -6.70
C LEU A 82 -5.30 -18.80 -7.00
N ASP A 83 -4.87 -18.74 -8.27
CA ASP A 83 -3.60 -18.08 -8.62
C ASP A 83 -3.72 -16.55 -8.39
N LEU A 84 -4.81 -15.93 -8.86
CA LEU A 84 -5.09 -14.50 -8.63
C LEU A 84 -5.19 -14.16 -7.14
N GLY A 85 -5.91 -14.98 -6.36
CA GLY A 85 -6.01 -14.78 -4.91
C GLY A 85 -4.67 -14.89 -4.19
N VAL A 86 -3.80 -15.81 -4.60
CA VAL A 86 -2.44 -15.96 -4.04
C VAL A 86 -1.56 -14.77 -4.43
N TYR A 87 -1.63 -14.27 -5.67
CA TYR A 87 -0.92 -13.06 -6.09
C TYR A 87 -1.36 -11.82 -5.31
N ASP A 88 -2.66 -11.65 -5.10
CA ASP A 88 -3.19 -10.51 -4.34
C ASP A 88 -2.74 -10.52 -2.89
N ILE A 89 -2.76 -11.70 -2.25
CA ILE A 89 -2.23 -11.87 -0.89
C ILE A 89 -0.73 -11.56 -0.84
N ALA A 90 0.04 -12.05 -1.81
CA ALA A 90 1.47 -11.76 -1.90
C ALA A 90 1.73 -10.26 -2.04
N ASN A 91 1.02 -9.57 -2.94
CA ASN A 91 1.13 -8.13 -3.15
C ASN A 91 0.81 -7.35 -1.87
N GLN A 92 -0.30 -7.69 -1.19
CA GLN A 92 -0.66 -7.06 0.08
C GLN A 92 0.40 -7.27 1.17
N ALA A 93 1.00 -8.46 1.24
CA ALA A 93 2.09 -8.74 2.17
C ALA A 93 3.35 -7.91 1.85
N PHE A 94 3.70 -7.77 0.56
CA PHE A 94 4.80 -6.92 0.12
C PHE A 94 4.54 -5.44 0.44
N ASP A 95 3.34 -4.93 0.20
CA ASP A 95 2.98 -3.55 0.52
C ASP A 95 3.04 -3.27 2.02
N ALA A 96 2.58 -4.23 2.85
CA ALA A 96 2.68 -4.12 4.30
C ALA A 96 4.13 -4.12 4.80
N MET A 97 4.99 -4.96 4.22
CA MET A 97 6.42 -5.00 4.50
C MET A 97 7.09 -3.67 4.13
N GLN A 98 6.87 -3.19 2.91
CA GLN A 98 7.43 -1.93 2.42
C GLN A 98 6.95 -0.75 3.27
N SER A 99 5.67 -0.69 3.63
CA SER A 99 5.13 0.34 4.53
C SER A 99 5.85 0.36 5.89
N THR A 100 6.22 -0.82 6.41
CA THR A 100 6.97 -0.92 7.67
C THR A 100 8.40 -0.41 7.52
N ILE A 101 9.09 -0.80 6.44
CA ILE A 101 10.45 -0.34 6.14
C ILE A 101 10.45 1.18 5.93
N ALA A 102 9.49 1.72 5.18
CA ALA A 102 9.34 3.15 4.95
C ALA A 102 9.22 3.92 6.28
N ARG A 103 8.33 3.48 7.18
CA ARG A 103 8.16 4.10 8.50
C ARG A 103 9.44 4.07 9.33
N GLN A 104 10.17 2.94 9.33
CA GLN A 104 11.45 2.83 10.04
C GLN A 104 12.51 3.77 9.47
N LYS A 105 12.58 3.89 8.13
CA LYS A 105 13.52 4.80 7.46
C LYS A 105 13.19 6.27 7.71
N LEU A 106 11.92 6.66 7.62
CA LEU A 106 11.46 8.01 7.94
C LEU A 106 11.76 8.39 9.40
N ALA A 107 11.64 7.44 10.33
CA ALA A 107 12.00 7.67 11.73
C ALA A 107 13.51 7.81 11.95
N ALA A 108 14.33 7.03 11.23
CA ALA A 108 15.79 7.11 11.32
C ALA A 108 16.37 8.33 10.57
N TYR A 109 15.69 8.77 9.52
CA TYR A 109 16.10 9.80 8.58
C TYR A 109 14.92 10.75 8.31
N PRO A 110 14.54 11.58 9.29
CA PRO A 110 13.38 12.46 9.15
C PRO A 110 13.65 13.52 8.08
N PRO A 111 12.82 13.60 7.02
CA PRO A 111 12.88 14.70 6.06
C PRO A 111 12.28 15.97 6.67
N ASP A 112 12.49 17.12 6.04
CA ASP A 112 11.88 18.38 6.49
C ASP A 112 10.36 18.34 6.32
N TYR A 113 9.88 17.75 5.22
CA TYR A 113 8.47 17.52 4.96
C TYR A 113 8.22 16.08 4.54
N THR A 114 7.10 15.52 5.01
CA THR A 114 6.60 14.21 4.57
C THR A 114 5.20 14.36 4.00
N ILE A 115 5.01 13.95 2.75
CA ILE A 115 3.71 13.83 2.11
C ILE A 115 3.30 12.36 2.17
N GLU A 116 2.25 12.05 2.93
CA GLU A 116 1.73 10.69 3.03
C GLU A 116 0.53 10.47 2.11
N ILE A 117 0.62 9.41 1.30
CA ILE A 117 -0.48 8.88 0.49
C ILE A 117 -0.90 7.54 1.10
N ALA A 118 -2.21 7.36 1.29
CA ALA A 118 -2.74 6.11 1.81
C ALA A 118 -2.39 4.95 0.87
N ARG A 119 -1.88 3.83 1.40
CA ARG A 119 -1.46 2.69 0.56
C ARG A 119 -2.60 2.01 -0.21
N ASN A 120 -3.84 2.25 0.19
CA ASN A 120 -5.04 1.77 -0.50
C ASN A 120 -5.67 2.85 -1.40
N ALA A 121 -4.96 3.94 -1.69
CA ALA A 121 -5.45 4.98 -2.60
C ALA A 121 -5.67 4.42 -4.02
N CYS A 122 -4.75 3.58 -4.53
CA CYS A 122 -4.89 2.83 -5.77
C CYS A 122 -4.10 1.53 -5.72
N GLY A 123 -4.52 0.53 -6.49
CA GLY A 123 -3.75 -0.69 -6.71
C GLY A 123 -2.59 -0.49 -7.69
N THR A 124 -1.58 -1.36 -7.63
CA THR A 124 -0.34 -1.29 -8.44
C THR A 124 -0.59 -1.29 -9.95
N LEU A 125 -1.69 -1.90 -10.41
CA LEU A 125 -2.01 -2.06 -11.84
C LEU A 125 -3.27 -1.27 -12.28
N GLU A 126 -3.78 -0.36 -11.45
CA GLU A 126 -4.96 0.47 -11.73
C GLU A 126 -4.61 1.73 -12.53
N PHE A 127 -4.10 1.55 -13.75
CA PHE A 127 -3.64 2.67 -14.59
C PHE A 127 -4.77 3.61 -15.06
N ASP A 128 -6.01 3.14 -15.07
CA ASP A 128 -7.20 3.91 -15.39
C ASP A 128 -7.49 5.03 -14.37
N ARG A 129 -6.94 4.93 -13.15
CA ARG A 129 -7.11 5.92 -12.07
C ARG A 129 -5.99 6.97 -12.02
N ALA A 130 -5.14 7.05 -13.04
CA ALA A 130 -4.00 7.97 -13.04
C ALA A 130 -4.39 9.44 -12.79
N ASP A 131 -5.45 9.94 -13.45
CA ASP A 131 -5.90 11.33 -13.28
C ASP A 131 -6.33 11.65 -11.83
N GLU A 132 -6.99 10.69 -11.19
CA GLU A 132 -7.40 10.77 -9.78
C GLU A 132 -6.17 10.82 -8.86
N MET A 133 -5.18 9.95 -9.09
CA MET A 133 -3.97 9.86 -8.28
C MET A 133 -3.06 11.08 -8.43
N ILE A 134 -2.97 11.64 -9.64
CA ILE A 134 -2.25 12.90 -9.89
C ILE A 134 -2.93 14.04 -9.11
N SER A 135 -4.26 14.13 -9.18
CA SER A 135 -5.02 15.14 -8.45
C SER A 135 -4.88 15.00 -6.93
N LEU A 136 -4.90 13.77 -6.41
CA LEU A 136 -4.63 13.46 -5.00
C LEU A 136 -3.24 13.94 -4.58
N GLY A 137 -2.21 13.65 -5.38
CA GLY A 137 -0.83 14.10 -5.13
C GLY A 137 -0.72 15.62 -5.02
N TYR A 138 -1.33 16.36 -5.95
CA TYR A 138 -1.36 17.83 -5.89
C TYR A 138 -2.05 18.36 -4.62
N ARG A 139 -3.19 17.76 -4.22
CA ARG A 139 -3.89 18.15 -2.99
C ARG A 139 -3.04 17.92 -1.75
N LYS A 140 -2.50 16.70 -1.58
CA LYS A 140 -1.67 16.32 -0.43
C LYS A 140 -0.40 17.17 -0.33
N ALA A 141 0.23 17.49 -1.47
CA ALA A 141 1.35 18.41 -1.51
C ALA A 141 0.93 19.82 -1.04
N LYS A 142 -0.17 20.37 -1.57
CA LYS A 142 -0.68 21.68 -1.16
C LYS A 142 -1.00 21.73 0.33
N GLU A 143 -1.66 20.70 0.87
CA GLU A 143 -1.99 20.57 2.30
C GLU A 143 -0.72 20.52 3.17
N CYS A 144 0.37 19.93 2.69
CA CYS A 144 1.64 19.83 3.43
C CYS A 144 2.39 21.18 3.54
N PHE A 145 2.22 22.08 2.56
CA PHE A 145 2.92 23.37 2.50
C PHE A 145 2.05 24.59 2.83
N SER A 146 0.77 24.40 3.16
CA SER A 146 -0.15 25.48 3.57
C SER A 146 -0.18 25.63 5.08
#